data_AF-A0A2E8S224-F1
#
_entry.id   AF-A0A2E8S224-F1
#
_cell.length_a   1.000
_cell.length_b   1.000
_cell.length_c   1.000
_cell.angle_alpha   90.00
_cell.angle_beta   90.00
_cell.angle_gamma   90.00
#
_symmetry.space_group_name_H-M   'P 1'
#
loop_
_entity.id
_entity.type
_entity.pdbx_description
1 polymer ?
#
loop_
_entity_poly.entity_id
_entity_poly.type
_entity_poly.pdbx_seq_one_letter_code
_entity_poly.pdbx_strand_id
1 'polypeptide(L)'
;MAPHDPVIEPEHVPSGEDYRISLAALVDYLAGDGPRDRSLVIRAARWWMERRAHIRLALLDRFPLQDVVVTFRIDESVKLVVTGVFPDAPGDVTIHFADSEFPSLDLLITRESLPSPLSIAILDYGVRGREFVLLMPWEGFERGDVGRAICLTMVDDVLMLRGQLDGGRRIQIPEELFELGP
;
A
#
# COMPACT_ATOMS: atom_id res chain seq x y z
N MET A 1 -8.60 -29.16 7.39
CA MET A 1 -7.34 -28.46 7.69
C MET A 1 -6.42 -28.66 6.51
N ALA A 2 -6.20 -27.61 5.71
CA ALA A 2 -5.10 -27.62 4.76
C ALA A 2 -3.78 -27.54 5.55
N PRO A 3 -2.69 -28.19 5.10
CA PRO A 3 -1.39 -28.05 5.74
C PRO A 3 -0.99 -26.58 5.72
N HIS A 4 -0.70 -26.03 6.91
CA HIS A 4 -0.01 -24.75 7.01
C HIS A 4 1.42 -24.98 6.51
N ASP A 5 1.73 -24.49 5.32
CA ASP A 5 3.13 -24.35 4.90
C ASP A 5 3.86 -23.51 5.97
N PRO A 6 5.11 -23.86 6.33
CA PRO A 6 5.86 -23.13 7.32
C PRO A 6 5.97 -21.66 6.89
N VAL A 7 5.51 -20.77 7.76
CA VAL A 7 5.67 -19.32 7.59
C VAL A 7 7.16 -19.03 7.73
N ILE A 8 7.86 -18.94 6.60
CA ILE A 8 9.23 -18.45 6.59
C ILE A 8 9.16 -16.96 6.89
N GLU A 9 9.70 -16.55 8.03
CA GLU A 9 9.85 -15.14 8.36
C GLU A 9 10.67 -14.46 7.25
N PRO A 10 10.20 -13.36 6.64
CA PRO A 10 10.89 -12.65 5.55
C PRO A 10 12.32 -12.15 5.85
N GLU A 11 12.73 -12.18 7.12
CA GLU A 11 14.09 -11.91 7.58
C GLU A 11 15.00 -13.15 7.62
N HIS A 12 14.41 -14.34 7.61
CA HIS A 12 15.09 -15.64 7.59
C HIS A 12 15.14 -16.26 6.20
N VAL A 13 14.99 -15.45 5.15
CA VAL A 13 15.15 -15.90 3.76
C VAL A 13 16.54 -16.52 3.61
N PRO A 14 16.63 -17.83 3.33
CA PRO A 14 17.91 -18.46 3.06
C PRO A 14 18.55 -17.72 1.89
N SER A 15 19.75 -17.17 2.10
CA SER A 15 20.46 -16.45 1.05
C SER A 15 20.73 -17.40 -0.12
N GLY A 16 19.94 -17.34 -1.19
CA GLY A 16 20.23 -18.12 -2.40
C GLY A 16 19.06 -18.53 -3.29
N GLU A 17 17.82 -18.59 -2.79
CA GLU A 17 16.68 -19.14 -3.56
C GLU A 17 15.50 -18.16 -3.65
N ASP A 18 14.80 -18.20 -4.79
CA ASP A 18 13.49 -17.56 -4.94
C ASP A 18 12.51 -18.23 -3.97
N TYR A 19 11.67 -17.45 -3.31
CA TYR A 19 10.71 -18.00 -2.37
C TYR A 19 9.31 -17.43 -2.57
N ARG A 20 8.34 -18.22 -2.12
CA ARG A 20 6.91 -17.90 -2.21
C ARG A 20 6.35 -17.68 -0.82
N ILE A 21 5.57 -16.63 -0.66
CA ILE A 21 4.82 -16.32 0.56
C ILE A 21 3.41 -15.86 0.18
N SER A 22 2.39 -16.28 0.94
CA SER A 22 1.05 -15.72 0.73
C SER A 22 1.01 -14.26 1.18
N LEU A 23 0.17 -13.46 0.55
CA LEU A 23 -0.02 -12.07 0.93
C LEU A 23 -0.53 -11.95 2.38
N ALA A 24 -1.34 -12.92 2.84
CA ALA A 24 -1.81 -12.98 4.22
C ALA A 24 -0.63 -13.13 5.21
N ALA A 25 0.25 -14.10 4.96
CA ALA A 25 1.43 -14.31 5.81
C ALA A 25 2.37 -13.09 5.81
N LEU A 26 2.53 -12.41 4.68
CA LEU A 26 3.30 -11.16 4.63
C LEU A 26 2.64 -10.06 5.47
N VAL A 27 1.32 -9.85 5.32
CA VAL A 27 0.59 -8.83 6.09
C VAL A 27 0.70 -9.10 7.59
N ASP A 28 0.54 -10.36 8.00
CA ASP A 28 0.66 -10.76 9.40
C ASP A 28 2.10 -10.56 9.92
N TYR A 29 3.12 -10.91 9.13
CA TYR A 29 4.51 -10.61 9.47
C TYR A 29 4.76 -9.10 9.66
N LEU A 30 4.26 -8.27 8.74
CA LEU A 30 4.43 -6.81 8.82
C LEU A 30 3.65 -6.19 9.99
N ALA A 31 2.52 -6.80 10.36
CA ALA A 31 1.76 -6.41 11.53
C ALA A 31 2.48 -6.78 12.84
N GLY A 32 3.14 -7.94 12.87
CA GLY A 32 3.64 -8.54 14.10
C GLY A 32 2.49 -8.79 15.08
N ASP A 33 2.76 -8.65 16.38
CA ASP A 33 1.72 -8.72 17.43
C ASP A 33 0.92 -7.42 17.60
N GLY A 34 1.20 -6.40 16.78
CA GLY A 34 0.62 -5.07 16.90
C GLY A 34 -0.75 -4.92 16.22
N PRO A 35 -1.50 -3.86 16.55
CA PRO A 35 -2.71 -3.52 15.81
C PRO A 35 -2.38 -3.18 14.34
N ARG A 36 -3.36 -3.40 13.46
CA ARG A 36 -3.28 -2.97 12.05
C ARG A 36 -3.53 -1.46 11.95
N ASP A 37 -2.52 -0.68 12.36
CA ASP A 37 -2.59 0.77 12.51
C ASP A 37 -1.69 1.53 11.50
N ARG A 38 -1.52 2.85 11.70
CA ARG A 38 -0.62 3.68 10.87
C ARG A 38 0.82 3.14 10.84
N SER A 39 1.30 2.54 11.92
CA SER A 39 2.64 1.97 11.96
C SER A 39 2.76 0.75 11.05
N LEU A 40 1.71 -0.09 10.94
CA LEU A 40 1.63 -1.14 9.91
C LEU A 40 1.72 -0.53 8.51
N VAL A 41 0.97 0.53 8.21
CA VAL A 41 1.00 1.19 6.88
C VAL A 41 2.42 1.61 6.53
N ILE A 42 3.11 2.31 7.44
CA ILE A 42 4.48 2.79 7.21
C ILE A 42 5.44 1.61 7.04
N ARG A 43 5.35 0.57 7.88
CA ARG A 43 6.20 -0.62 7.77
C ARG A 43 5.97 -1.36 6.44
N ALA A 44 4.71 -1.60 6.10
CA ALA A 44 4.34 -2.24 4.85
C ALA A 44 4.86 -1.44 3.66
N ALA A 45 4.72 -0.12 3.69
CA ALA A 45 5.16 0.72 2.60
C ALA A 45 6.66 0.72 2.39
N ARG A 46 7.44 0.87 3.46
CA ARG A 46 8.90 0.73 3.38
C ARG A 46 9.30 -0.65 2.87
N TRP A 47 8.70 -1.71 3.41
CA TRP A 47 9.01 -3.07 3.00
C TRP A 47 8.76 -3.29 1.50
N TRP A 48 7.62 -2.81 1.00
CA TRP A 48 7.26 -2.88 -0.42
C TRP A 48 8.20 -2.06 -1.29
N MET A 49 8.53 -0.83 -0.90
CA MET A 49 9.43 0.04 -1.67
C MET A 49 10.84 -0.54 -1.78
N GLU A 50 11.39 -1.03 -0.67
CA GLU A 50 12.72 -1.67 -0.63
C GLU A 50 12.81 -2.92 -1.52
N ARG A 51 11.69 -3.62 -1.72
CA ARG A 51 11.66 -4.94 -2.36
C ARG A 51 10.88 -4.97 -3.67
N ARG A 52 10.29 -3.87 -4.14
CA ARG A 52 9.44 -3.86 -5.36
C ARG A 52 10.15 -4.36 -6.61
N ALA A 53 11.47 -4.18 -6.69
CA ALA A 53 12.32 -4.71 -7.76
C ALA A 53 12.47 -6.22 -7.72
N HIS A 54 12.09 -6.86 -6.61
CA HIS A 54 12.30 -8.27 -6.33
C HIS A 54 10.98 -8.98 -6.05
N ILE A 55 9.82 -8.34 -6.24
CA ILE A 55 8.53 -8.94 -5.91
C ILE A 55 7.65 -9.01 -7.15
N ARG A 56 7.05 -10.18 -7.36
CA ARG A 56 5.94 -10.39 -8.29
C ARG A 56 4.73 -10.88 -7.52
N LEU A 57 3.56 -10.41 -7.91
CA LEU A 57 2.30 -11.03 -7.52
C LEU A 57 1.99 -12.13 -8.55
N ALA A 58 2.08 -13.41 -8.17
CA ALA A 58 2.03 -14.55 -9.09
C ALA A 58 0.74 -14.60 -9.91
N LEU A 59 -0.35 -14.05 -9.36
CA LEU A 59 -1.63 -13.94 -10.05
C LEU A 59 -1.55 -13.04 -11.29
N LEU A 60 -0.70 -12.02 -11.29
CA LEU A 60 -0.54 -11.10 -12.43
C LEU A 60 0.03 -11.81 -13.66
N ASP A 61 0.82 -12.88 -13.48
CA ASP A 61 1.32 -13.65 -14.62
C ASP A 61 0.18 -14.35 -15.40
N ARG A 62 -1.03 -14.42 -14.83
CA ARG A 62 -2.23 -14.96 -15.50
C ARG A 62 -2.99 -13.94 -16.34
N PHE A 63 -2.64 -12.65 -16.21
CA PHE A 63 -3.29 -11.57 -16.93
C PHE A 63 -2.24 -10.79 -17.73
N PRO A 64 -2.37 -10.63 -19.05
CA PRO A 64 -1.45 -9.82 -19.85
C PRO A 64 -1.70 -8.32 -19.63
N LEU A 65 -1.62 -7.85 -18.38
CA LEU A 65 -1.75 -6.44 -18.03
C LEU A 65 -0.40 -5.73 -18.19
N GLN A 66 -0.45 -4.51 -18.70
CA GLN A 66 0.66 -3.56 -18.77
C GLN A 66 0.42 -2.41 -17.77
N ASP A 67 1.48 -1.65 -17.47
CA ASP A 67 1.42 -0.46 -16.60
C ASP A 67 0.72 -0.74 -15.26
N VAL A 68 1.05 -1.88 -14.65
CA VAL A 68 0.34 -2.38 -13.47
C VAL A 68 0.67 -1.56 -12.23
N VAL A 69 -0.38 -1.03 -11.60
CA VAL A 69 -0.35 -0.38 -10.29
C VAL A 69 -1.03 -1.28 -9.27
N VAL A 70 -0.29 -1.62 -8.22
CA VAL A 70 -0.77 -2.36 -7.06
C VAL A 70 -1.06 -1.37 -5.94
N THR A 71 -2.32 -1.29 -5.52
CA THR A 71 -2.77 -0.39 -4.45
C THR A 71 -3.27 -1.18 -3.25
N PHE A 72 -2.61 -1.02 -2.10
CA PHE A 72 -3.14 -1.49 -0.82
C PHE A 72 -4.02 -0.42 -0.21
N ARG A 73 -5.26 -0.76 0.13
CA ARG A 73 -6.17 0.10 0.88
C ARG A 73 -6.30 -0.47 2.28
N ILE A 74 -5.84 0.28 3.26
CA ILE A 74 -5.80 -0.12 4.66
C ILE A 74 -6.82 0.73 5.41
N ASP A 75 -7.73 0.06 6.11
CA ASP A 75 -8.73 0.64 7.01
C ASP A 75 -8.90 -0.37 8.16
N GLU A 76 -10.11 -0.65 8.63
CA GLU A 76 -10.41 -1.82 9.48
C GLU A 76 -10.01 -3.17 8.84
N SER A 77 -9.86 -3.22 7.51
CA SER A 77 -9.39 -4.38 6.75
C SER A 77 -8.43 -3.94 5.64
N VAL A 78 -7.59 -4.86 5.18
CA VAL A 78 -6.70 -4.61 4.03
C VAL A 78 -7.39 -5.08 2.76
N LYS A 79 -7.36 -4.25 1.71
CA LYS A 79 -7.79 -4.61 0.36
C LYS A 79 -6.65 -4.38 -0.61
N LEU A 80 -6.48 -5.31 -1.52
CA LEU A 80 -5.58 -5.16 -2.65
C LEU A 80 -6.40 -4.76 -3.88
N VAL A 81 -5.98 -3.70 -4.55
CA VAL A 81 -6.56 -3.25 -5.81
C VAL A 81 -5.44 -3.25 -6.84
N VAL A 82 -5.61 -4.05 -7.89
CA VAL A 82 -4.68 -4.10 -9.02
C VAL A 82 -5.33 -3.38 -10.17
N THR A 83 -4.69 -2.35 -10.70
CA THR A 83 -5.11 -1.66 -11.92
C THR A 83 -4.04 -1.85 -12.98
N GLY A 84 -4.41 -2.15 -14.22
CA GLY A 84 -3.49 -2.20 -15.35
C GLY A 84 -4.23 -2.09 -16.67
N VAL A 85 -3.49 -2.03 -17.77
CA VAL A 85 -4.03 -1.85 -19.12
C VAL A 85 -3.94 -3.17 -19.88
N PHE A 86 -5.01 -3.55 -20.60
CA PHE A 86 -4.91 -4.63 -21.57
C PHE A 86 -4.33 -4.08 -22.88
N PRO A 87 -3.25 -4.66 -23.44
CA PRO A 87 -2.62 -4.13 -24.66
C PRO A 87 -3.57 -4.12 -25.86
N ASP A 88 -4.49 -5.09 -25.90
CA ASP A 88 -5.40 -5.30 -27.03
C ASP A 88 -6.83 -4.77 -26.77
N ALA A 89 -7.07 -4.05 -25.67
CA ALA A 89 -8.38 -3.50 -25.35
C ALA A 89 -8.28 -2.06 -24.80
N PRO A 90 -9.18 -1.16 -25.21
CA PRO A 90 -9.19 0.20 -24.68
C PRO A 90 -9.62 0.20 -23.20
N GLY A 91 -8.88 0.93 -22.37
CA GLY A 91 -9.23 1.24 -20.98
C GLY A 91 -8.47 0.42 -19.94
N ASP A 92 -8.74 0.76 -18.68
CA ASP A 92 -8.10 0.13 -17.52
C ASP A 92 -8.94 -1.03 -17.00
N VAL A 93 -8.26 -2.05 -16.48
CA VAL A 93 -8.87 -3.15 -15.74
C VAL A 93 -8.47 -3.05 -14.28
N THR A 94 -9.47 -3.06 -13.42
CA THR A 94 -9.29 -3.05 -11.98
C THR A 94 -9.82 -4.34 -11.37
N ILE A 95 -8.96 -5.02 -10.63
CA ILE A 95 -9.27 -6.24 -9.89
C ILE A 95 -9.16 -5.94 -8.40
N HIS A 96 -10.18 -6.35 -7.64
CA HIS A 96 -10.25 -6.15 -6.20
C HIS A 96 -10.12 -7.48 -5.48
N PHE A 97 -9.28 -7.50 -4.44
CA PHE A 97 -9.15 -8.62 -3.52
C PHE A 97 -9.40 -8.13 -2.10
N ALA A 98 -10.28 -8.82 -1.39
CA ALA A 98 -10.50 -8.65 0.03
C ALA A 98 -9.43 -9.39 0.85
N ASP A 99 -9.24 -8.97 2.10
CA ASP A 99 -8.32 -9.60 3.06
C ASP A 99 -8.52 -11.12 3.17
N SER A 100 -9.77 -11.59 3.14
CA SER A 100 -10.12 -13.01 3.20
C SER A 100 -9.60 -13.84 2.02
N GLU A 101 -9.25 -13.20 0.91
CA GLU A 101 -8.71 -13.85 -0.30
C GLU A 101 -7.17 -13.90 -0.29
N PHE A 102 -6.51 -13.13 0.57
CA PHE A 102 -5.05 -13.02 0.63
C PHE A 102 -4.32 -14.36 0.88
N PRO A 103 -4.88 -15.35 1.60
CA PRO A 103 -4.25 -16.67 1.72
C PRO A 103 -4.07 -17.39 0.38
N SER A 104 -4.81 -17.00 -0.66
CA SER A 104 -4.72 -17.57 -2.01
C SER A 104 -3.86 -16.74 -2.98
N LEU A 105 -3.37 -15.58 -2.53
CA LEU A 105 -2.57 -14.67 -3.33
C LEU A 105 -1.09 -14.86 -3.00
N ASP A 106 -0.37 -15.50 -3.91
CA ASP A 106 1.06 -15.73 -3.75
C ASP A 106 1.88 -14.53 -4.22
N LEU A 107 2.83 -14.15 -3.39
CA LEU A 107 3.97 -13.31 -3.75
C LEU A 107 5.16 -14.19 -4.04
N LEU A 108 5.80 -13.93 -5.17
CA LEU A 108 7.10 -14.49 -5.52
C LEU A 108 8.15 -13.44 -5.26
N ILE A 109 9.10 -13.78 -4.39
CA ILE A 109 10.20 -12.90 -4.03
C ILE A 109 11.44 -13.46 -4.69
N THR A 110 11.94 -12.72 -5.69
CA THR A 110 13.00 -13.14 -6.60
C THR A 110 14.33 -12.56 -6.19
N ARG A 111 15.40 -13.33 -6.35
CA ARG A 111 16.76 -12.82 -6.13
C ARG A 111 17.13 -11.74 -7.14
N GLU A 112 16.81 -11.98 -8.39
CA GLU A 112 17.12 -11.04 -9.47
C GLU A 112 16.14 -9.88 -9.46
N SER A 113 16.65 -8.70 -9.81
CA SER A 113 15.83 -7.52 -10.02
C SER A 113 15.03 -7.70 -11.30
N LEU A 114 13.74 -7.41 -11.21
CA LEU A 114 12.79 -7.48 -12.30
C LEU A 114 12.99 -6.26 -13.20
N PRO A 115 12.92 -6.44 -14.53
CA PRO A 115 13.13 -5.34 -15.48
C PRO A 115 12.05 -4.26 -15.42
N SER A 116 10.86 -4.60 -14.91
CA SER A 116 9.74 -3.68 -14.72
C SER A 116 9.14 -3.96 -13.33
N PRO A 117 9.60 -3.25 -12.28
CA PRO A 117 9.04 -3.39 -10.95
C PRO A 117 7.59 -2.92 -10.91
N LEU A 118 6.81 -3.51 -10.01
CA LEU A 118 5.44 -3.06 -9.76
C LEU A 118 5.45 -1.62 -9.23
N SER A 119 4.59 -0.77 -9.78
CA SER A 119 4.23 0.48 -9.15
C SER A 119 3.31 0.17 -7.97
N ILE A 120 3.70 0.59 -6.76
CA ILE A 120 2.96 0.27 -5.54
C ILE A 120 2.50 1.57 -4.88
N ALA A 121 1.22 1.61 -4.54
CA ALA A 121 0.59 2.67 -3.78
C ALA A 121 -0.03 2.08 -2.50
N ILE A 122 0.05 2.82 -1.40
CA ILE A 122 -0.57 2.43 -0.14
C ILE A 122 -1.45 3.57 0.35
N LEU A 123 -2.72 3.27 0.59
CA LEU A 123 -3.75 4.21 1.00
C LEU A 123 -4.23 3.84 2.40
N ASP A 124 -3.90 4.67 3.39
CA ASP A 124 -4.37 4.55 4.76
C ASP A 124 -5.63 5.37 4.95
N TYR A 125 -6.75 4.68 5.09
CA TYR A 125 -8.05 5.25 5.42
C TYR A 125 -8.36 5.21 6.92
N GLY A 126 -7.50 4.61 7.75
CA GLY A 126 -7.64 4.65 9.21
C GLY A 126 -7.51 6.06 9.78
N VAL A 127 -6.94 7.00 9.02
CA VAL A 127 -6.94 8.43 9.38
C VAL A 127 -8.23 9.17 9.04
N ARG A 128 -9.18 8.54 8.32
CA ARG A 128 -10.35 9.25 7.79
C ARG A 128 -11.16 9.90 8.92
N GLY A 129 -11.49 11.17 8.73
CA GLY A 129 -12.28 11.96 9.67
C GLY A 129 -11.47 12.56 10.83
N ARG A 130 -10.21 12.14 11.02
CA ARG A 130 -9.32 12.78 12.00
C ARG A 130 -9.04 14.21 11.58
N GLU A 131 -8.87 15.08 12.57
CA GLU A 131 -8.45 16.45 12.31
C GLU A 131 -6.98 16.46 11.87
N PHE A 132 -6.61 17.42 11.05
CA PHE A 132 -5.22 17.78 10.83
C PHE A 132 -5.08 19.30 10.87
N VAL A 133 -3.88 19.76 11.19
CA VAL A 133 -3.52 21.18 11.21
C VAL A 133 -2.43 21.43 10.18
N LEU A 134 -2.56 22.48 9.38
CA LEU A 134 -1.49 22.92 8.48
C LEU A 134 -0.35 23.56 9.27
N LEU A 135 0.87 23.07 9.06
CA LEU A 135 2.08 23.58 9.71
C LEU A 135 2.67 24.79 8.98
N MET A 136 2.38 24.93 7.69
CA MET A 136 2.79 26.05 6.83
C MET A 136 1.68 26.38 5.83
N PRO A 137 1.65 27.60 5.25
CA PRO A 137 0.70 27.93 4.20
C PRO A 137 0.81 26.98 3.01
N TRP A 138 -0.33 26.50 2.49
CA TRP A 138 -0.36 25.53 1.40
C TRP A 138 -1.59 25.74 0.51
N GLU A 139 -1.37 25.85 -0.80
CA GLU A 139 -2.43 26.00 -1.81
C GLU A 139 -3.53 27.04 -1.50
N GLY A 140 -3.15 28.17 -0.87
CA GLY A 140 -4.08 29.27 -0.54
C GLY A 140 -4.79 29.12 0.81
N PHE A 141 -4.32 28.20 1.65
CA PHE A 141 -4.69 28.07 3.06
C PHE A 141 -3.55 28.54 3.94
N GLU A 142 -3.91 29.02 5.13
CA GLU A 142 -2.96 29.61 6.08
C GLU A 142 -2.42 28.57 7.05
N ARG A 143 -1.28 28.87 7.66
CA ARG A 143 -0.76 28.06 8.77
C ARG A 143 -1.77 28.06 9.92
N GLY A 144 -2.04 26.89 10.48
CA GLY A 144 -2.99 26.72 11.58
C GLY A 144 -4.41 26.40 11.11
N ASP A 145 -4.69 26.45 9.81
CA ASP A 145 -5.98 26.00 9.29
C ASP A 145 -6.18 24.51 9.62
N VAL A 146 -7.40 24.19 10.07
CA VAL A 146 -7.78 22.84 10.50
C VAL A 146 -8.65 22.20 9.43
N GLY A 147 -8.38 20.94 9.14
CA GLY A 147 -9.16 20.16 8.18
C GLY A 147 -9.45 18.74 8.67
N ARG A 148 -10.16 17.99 7.83
CA ARG A 148 -10.49 16.58 8.03
C ARG A 148 -9.71 15.71 7.06
N ALA A 149 -8.99 14.74 7.58
CA ALA A 149 -8.28 13.75 6.80
C ALA A 149 -9.25 12.85 6.03
N ILE A 150 -8.92 12.53 4.77
CA ILE A 150 -9.64 11.58 3.93
C ILE A 150 -8.86 10.26 3.85
N CYS A 151 -7.57 10.36 3.57
CA CYS A 151 -6.62 9.23 3.57
C CYS A 151 -5.18 9.75 3.59
N LEU A 152 -4.24 8.98 4.13
CA LEU A 152 -2.82 9.13 3.79
C LEU A 152 -2.52 8.27 2.57
N THR A 153 -1.62 8.74 1.72
CA THR A 153 -1.20 8.03 0.51
C THR A 153 0.31 7.98 0.47
N MET A 154 0.88 6.78 0.35
CA MET A 154 2.30 6.59 0.08
C MET A 154 2.50 6.06 -1.33
N VAL A 155 3.28 6.79 -2.12
CA VAL A 155 3.68 6.43 -3.49
C VAL A 155 5.15 6.79 -3.65
N ASP A 156 5.98 5.83 -4.04
CA ASP A 156 7.43 6.05 -4.27
C ASP A 156 8.14 6.80 -3.12
N ASP A 157 7.91 6.34 -1.88
CA ASP A 157 8.41 6.94 -0.61
C ASP A 157 7.87 8.34 -0.27
N VAL A 158 6.99 8.90 -1.09
CA VAL A 158 6.32 10.18 -0.81
C VAL A 158 5.03 9.92 -0.04
N LEU A 159 4.97 10.38 1.20
CA LEU A 159 3.74 10.37 2.00
C LEU A 159 2.99 11.70 1.84
N MET A 160 1.73 11.61 1.45
CA MET A 160 0.82 12.74 1.31
C MET A 160 -0.45 12.49 2.11
N LEU A 161 -0.99 13.53 2.74
CA LEU A 161 -2.34 13.56 3.26
C LEU A 161 -3.29 14.10 2.21
N ARG A 162 -4.32 13.32 1.90
CA ARG A 162 -5.53 13.86 1.25
C ARG A 162 -6.46 14.36 2.34
N GLY A 163 -6.76 15.65 2.32
CA GLY A 163 -7.60 16.30 3.33
C GLY A 163 -8.72 17.12 2.71
N GLN A 164 -9.65 17.54 3.56
CA GLN A 164 -10.67 18.53 3.26
C GLN A 164 -10.59 19.64 4.30
N LEU A 165 -10.32 20.87 3.87
CA LEU A 165 -10.32 22.05 4.73
C LEU A 165 -11.70 22.71 4.76
N ASP A 166 -11.88 23.63 5.70
CA ASP A 166 -13.09 24.44 5.82
C ASP A 166 -13.42 25.13 4.47
N GLY A 167 -14.69 25.05 4.07
CA GLY A 167 -15.15 25.42 2.72
C GLY A 167 -15.25 24.23 1.75
N GLY A 168 -14.91 23.02 2.19
CA GLY A 168 -15.20 21.78 1.46
C GLY A 168 -14.20 21.45 0.34
N ARG A 169 -13.19 22.27 0.13
CA ARG A 169 -12.13 22.06 -0.86
C ARG A 169 -11.23 20.91 -0.43
N ARG A 170 -10.96 20.00 -1.36
CA ARG A 170 -10.02 18.88 -1.17
C ARG A 170 -8.63 19.29 -1.59
N ILE A 171 -7.63 18.91 -0.80
CA ILE A 171 -6.22 19.17 -1.06
C ILE A 171 -5.37 17.93 -0.81
N GLN A 172 -4.18 17.91 -1.38
CA GLN A 172 -3.11 16.96 -1.07
C GLN A 172 -1.97 17.72 -0.40
N ILE A 173 -1.52 17.24 0.75
CA ILE A 173 -0.56 17.92 1.61
C ILE A 173 0.61 16.97 1.88
N PRO A 174 1.87 17.35 1.58
CA PRO A 174 3.06 16.60 1.98
C PRO A 174 3.15 16.36 3.49
N GLU A 175 3.74 15.25 3.92
CA GLU A 175 3.89 14.88 5.34
C GLU A 175 4.48 15.98 6.21
N GLU A 176 5.44 16.75 5.70
CA GLU A 176 6.11 17.83 6.43
C GLU A 176 5.22 19.06 6.69
N LEU A 177 4.04 19.14 6.05
CA LEU A 177 3.17 20.31 6.09
C LEU A 177 1.91 20.12 6.94
N PHE A 178 1.69 18.94 7.52
CA PHE A 178 0.55 18.72 8.40
C PHE A 178 0.92 18.00 9.69
N GLU A 179 0.10 18.21 10.71
CA GLU A 179 0.07 17.39 11.90
C GLU A 179 -1.32 16.76 12.03
N LEU A 180 -1.39 15.44 12.18
CA LEU A 180 -2.65 14.75 12.46
C LEU A 180 -2.99 14.90 13.94
N GLY A 181 -4.21 15.36 14.21
CA GLY A 181 -4.79 15.32 15.54
C GLY A 181 -4.92 13.89 16.07
N PRO A 182 -5.17 13.73 17.38
CA PRO A 182 -5.29 12.43 18.03
C PRO A 182 -6.29 11.49 17.34
#